data_AF-A0A3D1BT18-F1
#
_entry.id   AF-A0A3D1BT18-F1
#
_cell.length_a   1.000
_cell.length_b   1.000
_cell.length_c   1.000
_cell.angle_alpha   90.00
_cell.angle_beta   90.00
_cell.angle_gamma   90.00
#
_symmetry.space_group_name_H-M   'P 1'
#
loop_
_entity.id
_entity.type
_entity.pdbx_description
1 polymer ?
#
loop_
_entity_poly.entity_id
_entity_poly.type
_entity_poly.pdbx_seq_one_letter_code
_entity_poly.pdbx_strand_id
1 'polypeptide(L)' 'WNISLPELKYTTDNAAMIAITGYFKYLNKDFTGQDTVPRARFNI' A
#
# COMPACT_ATOMS: atom_id res chain seq x y z
N TRP A 1 -22.61 14.88 -5.84
CA TRP A 1 -21.98 13.56 -5.79
C TRP A 1 -20.57 13.72 -6.35
N ASN A 2 -19.52 13.33 -5.63
CA ASN A 2 -18.13 13.46 -6.09
C ASN A 2 -17.57 12.05 -6.32
N ILE A 3 -17.38 11.68 -7.58
CA ILE A 3 -16.81 10.40 -7.99
C ILE A 3 -15.34 10.60 -8.30
N SER A 4 -14.50 9.65 -7.88
CA SER A 4 -13.10 9.61 -8.29
C SER A 4 -12.79 8.24 -8.87
N LEU A 5 -12.40 8.21 -10.15
CA LEU A 5 -11.95 7.01 -10.84
C LEU A 5 -10.47 7.21 -11.23
N PRO A 6 -9.55 6.41 -10.68
CA PRO A 6 -8.13 6.47 -11.05
C PRO A 6 -7.91 6.06 -12.52
N GLU A 7 -6.80 6.51 -13.11
CA GLU A 7 -6.35 5.98 -14.39
C GLU A 7 -6.16 4.45 -14.33
N LEU A 8 -6.41 3.74 -15.44
CA LEU A 8 -6.35 2.26 -15.48
C LEU A 8 -5.00 1.69 -15.02
N LYS A 9 -3.89 2.41 -15.27
CA LYS A 9 -2.55 2.01 -14.82
C LYS A 9 -2.39 1.97 -13.30
N TYR A 10 -3.30 2.62 -12.57
CA TYR A 10 -3.35 2.63 -11.10
C TYR A 10 -4.44 1.71 -10.52
N THR A 11 -5.27 1.09 -11.36
CA THR A 11 -6.33 0.18 -10.91
C THR A 11 -5.91 -1.28 -10.92
N THR A 12 -4.87 -1.65 -11.68
CA THR A 12 -4.26 -2.99 -11.62
C THR A 12 -3.10 -3.02 -10.63
N ASP A 13 -2.74 -4.22 -10.15
CA ASP A 13 -1.62 -4.37 -9.21
C ASP A 13 -0.33 -3.75 -9.76
N ASN A 14 0.26 -2.85 -8.97
CA ASN A 14 1.45 -2.10 -9.37
C ASN A 14 2.33 -1.75 -8.15
N ALA A 15 3.61 -1.43 -8.38
CA ALA A 15 4.51 -1.04 -7.29
C ALA A 15 4.23 0.38 -6.76
N ALA A 16 3.58 1.24 -7.55
CA ALA A 16 3.31 2.62 -7.14
C ALA A 16 2.35 2.70 -5.94
N MET A 17 1.33 1.82 -5.87
CA MET A 17 0.42 1.75 -4.72
C MET A 17 1.14 1.28 -3.45
N ILE A 18 2.08 0.34 -3.58
CA ILE A 18 2.89 -0.13 -2.45
C ILE A 18 3.81 1.00 -1.95
N ALA A 19 4.44 1.74 -2.86
CA ALA A 19 5.33 2.84 -2.54
C ALA A 19 4.60 4.00 -1.82
N ILE A 20 3.43 4.42 -2.30
CA ILE A 20 2.69 5.51 -1.65
C ILE A 20 2.18 5.11 -0.26
N THR A 21 1.72 3.86 -0.06
CA THR A 21 1.38 3.34 1.27
C THR A 21 2.59 3.33 2.20
N GLY A 22 3.75 2.89 1.69
CA GLY A 22 5.01 2.92 2.44
C GLY A 22 5.45 4.33 2.84
N TYR A 23 5.26 5.32 1.96
CA TYR A 23 5.57 6.73 2.25
C TYR A 23 4.69 7.28 3.39
N PHE A 24 3.38 7.02 3.37
CA PHE A 24 2.51 7.42 4.48
C PHE A 24 2.87 6.73 5.81
N LYS A 25 3.24 5.44 5.77
CA LYS A 25 3.76 4.72 6.95
C LYS A 25 5.06 5.33 7.47
N TYR A 26 5.99 5.70 6.59
CA TYR A 26 7.23 6.40 6.95
C TYR A 26 6.95 7.73 7.66
N LEU A 27 6.06 8.56 7.11
CA LEU A 27 5.66 9.83 7.73
C LEU A 27 5.06 9.62 9.13
N ASN A 28 4.33 8.52 9.32
CA ASN A 28 3.75 8.12 10.61
C ASN A 28 4.74 7.39 11.54
N LYS A 29 5.99 7.20 11.12
CA LYS A 29 7.01 6.39 11.83
C LYS A 29 6.57 4.95 12.13
N ASP A 30 5.68 4.41 11.30
CA ASP A 30 5.17 3.03 11.39
C ASP A 30 6.09 2.09 10.60
N PHE A 31 7.15 1.62 11.27
CA PHE A 31 8.17 0.75 10.70
C PHE A 31 7.99 -0.70 11.14
N THR A 32 8.32 -1.64 10.25
CA THR A 32 8.35 -3.07 10.57
C THR A 32 9.78 -3.52 10.92
N GLY A 33 9.89 -4.58 11.72
CA GLY A 33 11.16 -5.24 12.03
C GLY A 33 11.64 -6.17 10.90
N GLN A 34 12.91 -6.58 10.97
CA GLN A 34 13.52 -7.49 9.98
C GLN A 34 13.06 -8.95 10.15
N ASP A 35 12.34 -9.26 11.22
CA ASP A 35 11.74 -10.56 11.52
C ASP A 35 10.40 -10.80 10.81
N THR A 36 9.89 -9.81 10.07
CA THR A 36 8.65 -9.92 9.29
C THR A 36 8.76 -11.03 8.23
N VAL A 37 7.71 -11.85 8.16
CA VAL A 37 7.59 -12.94 7.19
C VAL A 37 6.37 -12.76 6.26
N PRO A 38 6.41 -13.29 5.03
CA PRO A 38 5.27 -13.26 4.13
C PRO A 38 4.04 -13.98 4.72
N ARG A 39 2.84 -13.42 4.53
CA ARG A 39 1.57 -14.03 4.93
C ARG A 39 0.66 -14.22 3.72
N ALA A 40 0.32 -15.46 3.41
CA ALA A 40 -0.54 -15.77 2.26
C ALA A 40 -2.01 -15.38 2.45
N ARG A 41 -2.50 -15.31 3.70
CA ARG A 41 -3.85 -14.84 4.04
C ARG A 41 -3.73 -13.75 5.09
N PHE A 42 -3.88 -12.51 4.66
CA PHE A 42 -3.83 -11.33 5.53
C PHE A 42 -5.25 -10.90 5.87
N ASN A 43 -5.60 -10.87 7.16
CA ASN A 43 -6.86 -10.27 7.60
C ASN A 43 -6.67 -8.76 7.68
N ILE A 44 -7.60 -8.03 7.05
CA ILE A 44 -7.70 -6.58 7.07
C ILE A 44 -8.47 -6.12 8.31
#